data_AF-A0A1V6MRS2-F1
#
_entry.id   AF-A0A1V6MRS2-F1
#
_cell.length_a   1.000
_cell.length_b   1.000
_cell.length_c   1.000
_cell.angle_alpha   90.00
_cell.angle_beta   90.00
_cell.angle_gamma   90.00
#
_symmetry.space_group_name_H-M   'P 1'
#
loop_
_entity.id
_entity.type
_entity.pdbx_description
1 polymer ?
#
loop_
_entity_poly.entity_id
_entity_poly.type
_entity_poly.pdbx_seq_one_letter_code
_entity_poly.pdbx_strand_id
1 'polypeptide(L)'
;MAHTNPQANRRPRDRERRGSADRRGGRGPPARALLREALPGATTPNAEPRPHDARPGDRPLLCSDGLSTVVPGPRIRTLLTETRSRTDTVLAPVAEANGARGPDDVSCVVADAVEK
;
A
#
# COMPACT_ATOMS: atom_id res chain seq x y z
N MET A 1 22.55 4.64 -46.50
CA MET A 1 23.52 5.00 -45.44
C MET A 1 22.76 5.73 -44.34
N ALA A 2 22.93 5.25 -43.10
CA ALA A 2 22.57 5.86 -41.82
C ALA A 2 21.06 6.02 -41.47
N HIS A 3 20.55 5.23 -40.50
CA HIS A 3 20.35 5.56 -39.06
C HIS A 3 19.09 6.46 -38.89
N THR A 4 18.02 6.18 -38.13
CA THR A 4 17.77 5.38 -36.91
C THR A 4 16.23 5.24 -36.70
N ASN A 5 15.76 4.09 -36.21
CA ASN A 5 14.51 3.93 -35.41
C ASN A 5 14.89 4.25 -33.92
N PRO A 6 14.03 4.36 -32.87
CA PRO A 6 12.59 4.06 -32.78
C PRO A 6 11.73 4.86 -31.74
N GLN A 7 10.43 4.54 -31.66
CA GLN A 7 9.48 4.65 -30.53
C GLN A 7 9.39 5.93 -29.66
N ALA A 8 8.20 6.55 -29.64
CA ALA A 8 7.72 7.37 -28.51
C ALA A 8 6.19 7.30 -28.35
N ASN A 9 5.75 6.26 -27.64
CA ASN A 9 4.75 6.29 -26.56
C ASN A 9 3.85 7.54 -26.43
N ARG A 10 2.54 7.41 -26.73
CA ARG A 10 1.45 8.23 -26.15
C ARG A 10 0.17 7.41 -25.96
N ARG A 11 0.05 6.73 -24.81
CA ARG A 11 -1.23 6.59 -24.07
C ARG A 11 -1.48 7.95 -23.37
N PRO A 12 -2.71 8.40 -23.06
CA PRO A 12 -3.70 7.67 -22.25
C PRO A 12 -5.15 7.89 -22.71
N ARG A 13 -6.13 7.18 -22.12
CA ARG A 13 -7.38 7.77 -21.58
C ARG A 13 -8.12 6.74 -20.75
N ASP A 14 -8.39 7.18 -19.53
CA ASP A 14 -9.08 6.52 -18.44
C ASP A 14 -10.44 5.95 -18.85
N ARG A 15 -10.72 4.74 -18.36
CA ARG A 15 -12.06 4.18 -18.36
C ARG A 15 -12.38 3.65 -16.96
N GLU A 16 -12.49 4.58 -16.01
CA GLU A 16 -13.14 4.30 -14.74
C GLU A 16 -14.64 4.07 -14.98
N ARG A 17 -15.03 2.79 -14.96
CA ARG A 17 -16.44 2.40 -14.89
C ARG A 17 -16.91 2.65 -13.46
N ARG A 18 -17.75 3.69 -13.27
CA ARG A 18 -18.61 3.81 -12.09
C ARG A 18 -19.67 2.70 -12.14
N GLY A 19 -19.53 1.69 -11.30
CA GLY A 19 -20.61 0.76 -10.99
C GLY A 19 -21.52 1.38 -9.92
N SER A 20 -22.80 1.57 -10.25
CA SER A 20 -23.83 2.05 -9.33
C SER A 20 -24.14 1.00 -8.28
N ALA A 21 -23.92 1.31 -7.00
CA ALA A 21 -24.38 0.47 -5.90
C ALA A 21 -25.86 0.79 -5.60
N ASP A 22 -26.74 -0.10 -6.06
CA ASP A 22 -28.13 -0.22 -5.59
C ASP A 22 -28.12 -0.50 -4.07
N ARG A 23 -28.92 0.26 -3.31
CA ARG A 23 -29.07 0.11 -1.86
C ARG A 23 -30.20 -0.87 -1.57
N ARG A 24 -29.88 -2.14 -1.30
CA ARG A 24 -30.77 -3.06 -0.58
C ARG A 24 -30.01 -3.82 0.50
N GLY A 25 -30.66 -3.90 1.66
CA GLY A 25 -30.05 -4.20 2.96
C GLY A 25 -29.49 -5.61 3.15
N GLY A 26 -28.51 -5.66 4.05
CA GLY A 26 -27.96 -6.87 4.65
C GLY A 26 -26.78 -6.46 5.52
N ARG A 27 -26.92 -6.49 6.85
CA ARG A 27 -25.81 -6.27 7.79
C ARG A 27 -24.99 -7.56 7.88
N GLY A 28 -24.43 -7.98 6.75
CA GLY A 28 -23.45 -9.07 6.70
C GLY A 28 -22.09 -8.57 7.17
N PRO A 29 -21.19 -9.47 7.60
CA PRO A 29 -19.80 -9.09 7.84
C PRO A 29 -19.21 -8.45 6.56
N PRO A 30 -18.33 -7.45 6.69
CA PRO A 30 -17.73 -6.79 5.53
C PRO A 30 -17.11 -7.85 4.62
N ALA A 31 -17.30 -7.70 3.31
CA ALA A 31 -16.68 -8.59 2.34
C ALA A 31 -15.16 -8.57 2.57
N ARG A 32 -14.60 -9.68 3.04
CA ARG A 32 -13.15 -9.83 3.20
C ARG A 32 -12.48 -9.74 1.85
N ALA A 33 -11.32 -9.09 1.80
CA ALA A 33 -10.49 -9.10 0.62
C ALA A 33 -10.15 -10.56 0.27
N LEU A 34 -10.41 -10.97 -0.97
CA LEU A 34 -10.05 -12.29 -1.47
C LEU A 34 -8.66 -12.20 -2.10
N LEU A 35 -7.73 -13.03 -1.62
CA LEU A 35 -6.39 -13.15 -2.19
C LEU A 35 -6.48 -13.77 -3.57
N ARG A 36 -5.92 -13.07 -4.57
CA ARG A 36 -5.85 -13.57 -5.95
C ARG A 36 -4.72 -14.57 -6.14
N GLU A 37 -3.63 -14.38 -5.40
CA GLU A 37 -2.42 -15.19 -5.46
C GLU A 37 -1.89 -15.35 -4.03
N ALA A 38 -1.43 -16.56 -3.70
CA ALA A 38 -0.74 -16.88 -2.46
C ALA A 38 0.54 -17.62 -2.81
N LEU A 39 1.55 -17.52 -1.95
CA LEU A 39 2.83 -18.21 -2.15
C LEU A 39 2.84 -19.52 -1.33
N PRO A 40 2.52 -20.68 -1.92
CA PRO A 40 2.77 -21.96 -1.27
C PRO A 40 4.28 -22.25 -1.32
N GLY A 41 4.83 -22.79 -0.23
CA GLY A 41 6.28 -22.94 -0.03
C GLY A 41 7.06 -23.80 -1.05
N ALA A 42 6.38 -24.40 -2.03
CA ALA A 42 6.98 -25.27 -3.05
C ALA A 42 7.01 -24.66 -4.47
N THR A 43 6.52 -23.44 -4.68
CA THR A 43 6.46 -22.83 -6.03
C THR A 43 7.06 -21.44 -6.06
N THR A 44 7.70 -21.08 -7.17
CA THR A 44 8.11 -19.70 -7.43
C THR A 44 6.88 -18.82 -7.68
N PRO A 45 6.66 -17.75 -6.89
CA PRO A 45 5.53 -16.84 -7.11
C PRO A 45 5.71 -16.06 -8.40
N ASN A 46 4.59 -15.77 -9.08
CA ASN A 46 4.56 -14.78 -10.15
C ASN A 46 4.46 -13.36 -9.56
N ALA A 47 5.49 -12.94 -8.84
CA ALA A 47 5.53 -11.59 -8.28
C ALA A 47 5.85 -10.56 -9.38
N GLU A 48 5.10 -9.46 -9.42
CA GLU A 48 5.39 -8.32 -10.29
C GLU A 48 6.29 -7.31 -9.56
N PRO A 49 7.62 -7.26 -9.79
CA PRO A 49 8.46 -6.24 -9.21
C PRO A 49 8.12 -4.87 -9.82
N ARG A 50 7.83 -3.91 -8.95
CA ARG A 50 7.66 -2.49 -9.30
C ARG A 50 8.83 -1.74 -8.66
N PRO A 51 9.82 -1.26 -9.44
CA PRO A 51 10.89 -0.46 -8.88
C PRO A 51 10.30 0.84 -8.32
N HIS A 52 10.76 1.22 -7.13
CA HIS A 52 10.44 2.50 -6.51
C HIS A 52 11.74 3.26 -6.24
N ASP A 53 11.90 4.41 -6.90
CA ASP A 53 13.05 5.30 -6.68
C ASP A 53 12.85 6.10 -5.39
N ALA A 54 13.47 5.64 -4.30
CA ALA A 54 13.53 6.38 -3.05
C ALA A 54 14.62 7.44 -3.10
N ARG A 55 14.28 8.66 -2.71
CA ARG A 55 15.19 9.79 -2.57
C ARG A 55 15.65 9.93 -1.12
N PRO A 56 16.85 10.46 -0.85
CA PRO A 56 17.27 10.83 0.49
C PRO A 56 16.20 11.71 1.18
N GLY A 57 15.81 11.31 2.38
CA GLY A 57 14.70 11.92 3.14
C GLY A 57 13.33 11.24 2.93
N ASP A 58 13.18 10.34 1.97
CA ASP A 58 11.95 9.56 1.81
C ASP A 58 11.80 8.53 2.94
N ARG A 59 10.54 8.30 3.33
CA ARG A 59 10.17 7.35 4.37
C ARG A 59 9.09 6.39 3.88
N PRO A 60 9.46 5.36 3.10
CA PRO A 60 8.50 4.35 2.67
C PRO A 60 7.99 3.51 3.83
N LEU A 61 6.69 3.17 3.76
CA LEU A 61 5.99 2.25 4.65
C LEU A 61 5.52 1.04 3.84
N LEU A 62 5.85 -0.15 4.32
CA LEU A 62 5.21 -1.40 3.92
C LEU A 62 4.30 -1.85 5.07
N CYS A 63 3.04 -2.19 4.77
CA CYS A 63 2.10 -2.62 5.80
C CYS A 63 1.15 -3.70 5.31
N SER A 64 0.59 -4.49 6.24
CA SER A 64 -0.55 -5.35 5.98
C SER A 64 -1.81 -4.50 5.71
N ASP A 65 -2.79 -5.11 5.04
CA ASP A 65 -4.12 -4.55 4.86
C ASP A 65 -4.85 -4.29 6.19
N GLY A 66 -4.51 -5.02 7.25
CA GLY A 66 -4.95 -4.74 8.63
C GLY A 66 -4.69 -3.30 9.10
N LEU A 67 -3.61 -2.66 8.64
CA LEU A 67 -3.34 -1.24 8.94
C LEU A 67 -4.18 -0.30 8.06
N SER A 68 -4.07 -0.47 6.74
CA SER A 68 -4.64 0.48 5.76
C SER A 68 -6.16 0.44 5.65
N THR A 69 -6.80 -0.63 6.15
CA THR A 69 -8.26 -0.76 6.23
C THR A 69 -8.86 0.12 7.32
N VAL A 70 -8.12 0.38 8.40
CA VAL A 70 -8.64 1.09 9.59
C VAL A 70 -8.03 2.46 9.81
N VAL A 71 -6.78 2.69 9.35
CA VAL A 71 -6.13 4.00 9.40
C VAL A 71 -6.05 4.57 7.99
N PRO A 72 -6.72 5.71 7.70
CA PRO A 72 -6.67 6.33 6.39
C PRO A 72 -5.27 6.79 5.99
N GLY A 73 -4.93 6.68 4.70
CA GLY A 73 -3.62 7.09 4.17
C GLY A 73 -3.14 8.50 4.56
N PRO A 74 -3.98 9.55 4.57
CA PRO A 74 -3.58 10.87 5.06
C PRO A 74 -3.12 10.86 6.53
N ARG A 75 -3.79 10.07 7.37
CA ARG A 75 -3.47 9.94 8.78
C ARG A 75 -2.18 9.16 9.00
N ILE A 76 -1.98 8.07 8.25
CA ILE A 76 -0.69 7.36 8.21
C ILE A 76 0.45 8.31 7.84
N ARG A 77 0.29 9.15 6.81
CA ARG A 77 1.30 10.16 6.44
C ARG A 77 1.62 11.13 7.57
N THR A 78 0.60 11.62 8.28
CA THR A 78 0.79 12.47 9.46
C THR A 78 1.61 11.76 10.53
N LEU A 79 1.24 10.52 10.88
CA LEU A 79 1.99 9.74 11.87
C LEU A 79 3.45 9.54 11.47
N LEU A 80 3.72 9.24 10.20
CA LEU A 80 5.09 9.05 9.70
C LEU A 80 5.92 10.33 9.66
N THR A 81 5.30 11.51 9.64
CA THR A 81 6.00 12.80 9.53
C THR A 81 6.16 13.52 10.86
N GLU A 82 5.25 13.31 11.82
CA GLU A 82 5.31 13.92 13.14
C GLU A 82 6.24 13.18 14.11
N THR A 83 6.51 11.90 13.87
CA THR A 83 7.39 11.08 14.72
C THR A 83 8.87 11.31 14.40
N ARG A 84 9.65 11.60 15.44
CA ARG A 84 11.10 11.86 15.33
C ARG A 84 11.95 10.60 15.48
N SER A 85 11.53 9.66 16.33
CA SER A 85 12.22 8.39 16.54
C SER A 85 11.71 7.33 15.57
N ARG A 86 12.60 6.46 15.09
CA ARG A 86 12.25 5.28 14.28
C ARG A 86 11.26 4.37 15.00
N THR A 87 11.47 4.18 16.31
CA THR A 87 10.59 3.36 17.14
C THR A 87 9.18 3.93 17.16
N ASP A 88 9.03 5.23 17.42
CA ASP A 88 7.72 5.88 17.46
C ASP A 88 7.02 5.88 16.10
N THR A 89 7.80 6.01 15.03
CA THR A 89 7.31 6.00 13.64
C THR A 89 6.66 4.67 13.27
N VAL A 90 7.13 3.55 13.84
CA VAL A 90 6.52 2.22 13.64
C VAL A 90 5.39 1.98 14.65
N LEU A 91 5.57 2.39 15.91
CA LEU A 91 4.59 2.11 16.97
C LEU A 91 3.31 2.95 16.85
N ALA A 92 3.39 4.19 16.37
CA ALA A 92 2.23 5.08 16.32
C ALA A 92 1.13 4.59 15.36
N PRO A 93 1.44 4.16 14.12
CA PRO A 93 0.43 3.54 13.23
C PRO A 93 -0.17 2.26 13.82
N VAL A 94 0.63 1.42 14.46
CA VAL A 94 0.17 0.16 15.09
C VAL A 94 -0.76 0.45 16.26
N ALA A 95 -0.39 1.39 17.13
CA ALA A 95 -1.21 1.81 18.26
C ALA A 95 -2.55 2.38 17.81
N GLU A 96 -2.56 3.18 16.74
CA GLU A 96 -3.79 3.75 16.20
C GLU A 96 -4.71 2.68 15.60
N ALA A 97 -4.16 1.72 14.86
CA ALA A 97 -4.92 0.59 14.33
C ALA A 97 -5.50 -0.31 15.43
N ASN A 98 -4.72 -0.58 16.48
CA ASN A 98 -5.19 -1.36 17.64
C ASN A 98 -6.29 -0.61 18.42
N GLY A 99 -6.16 0.71 18.56
CA GLY A 99 -7.18 1.56 19.19
C GLY A 99 -8.52 1.56 18.41
N ALA A 100 -8.46 1.47 17.08
CA ALA A 100 -9.62 1.34 16.22
C ALA A 100 -10.30 -0.05 16.27
N ARG A 101 -9.73 -1.01 17.01
CA ARG A 101 -10.14 -2.42 17.05
C ARG A 101 -10.22 -3.04 15.65
N GLY A 102 -9.08 -3.00 14.95
CA GLY A 102 -8.97 -3.58 13.62
C GLY A 102 -9.43 -5.04 13.56
N PRO A 103 -10.05 -5.47 12.45
CA PRO A 103 -10.60 -6.82 12.32
C PRO A 103 -9.53 -7.88 12.04
N ASP A 104 -8.26 -7.47 11.89
CA ASP A 104 -7.15 -8.26 11.40
C ASP A 104 -5.84 -7.87 12.07
N ASP A 105 -4.82 -8.73 11.93
CA ASP A 105 -3.48 -8.50 12.46
C ASP A 105 -2.79 -7.35 11.74
N VAL A 106 -2.11 -6.53 12.54
CA VAL A 106 -1.41 -5.33 12.05
C VAL A 106 0.09 -5.60 12.03
N SER A 107 0.71 -5.48 10.86
CA SER A 107 2.15 -5.56 10.67
C SER A 107 2.63 -4.46 9.75
N CYS A 108 3.76 -3.83 10.08
CA CYS A 108 4.36 -2.79 9.23
C CYS A 108 5.87 -2.66 9.40
N VAL A 109 6.52 -2.19 8.34
CA VAL A 109 7.95 -1.87 8.27
C VAL A 109 8.10 -0.47 7.71
N VAL A 110 8.92 0.35 8.38
CA VAL A 110 9.30 1.69 7.92
C VAL A 110 10.79 1.68 7.62
N ALA A 111 11.17 2.23 6.46
CA ALA A 111 12.56 2.49 6.13
C ALA A 111 12.79 4.00 5.97
N ASP A 112 13.95 4.48 6.41
CA ASP A 112 14.41 5.85 6.13
C ASP A 112 15.42 5.79 4.99
N ALA A 113 15.16 6.48 3.89
CA ALA A 113 16.11 6.65 2.81
C ALA A 113 17.15 7.70 3.23
N VAL A 114 18.40 7.25 3.40
CA VAL A 114 19.54 8.10 3.76
C VAL A 114 20.55 8.16 2.62
N GLU A 115 21.40 9.19 2.61
CA GLU A 115 22.56 9.23 1.72
C GLU A 115 23.47 8.01 1.99
N LYS A 116 24.15 7.55 0.93
CA LYS A 116 25.12 6.45 1.00
C LYS A 116 26.47 6.88 1.55
#